data_AF-A0AAD7M9I0-F1
#
_entry.id   AF-A0AAD7M9I0-F1
#
_cell.length_a   1.000
_cell.length_b   1.000
_cell.length_c   1.000
_cell.angle_alpha   90.00
_cell.angle_beta   90.00
_cell.angle_gamma   90.00
#
_symmetry.space_group_name_H-M   'P 1'
#
loop_
_entity.id
_entity.type
_entity.pdbx_description
1 polymer ?
#
loop_
_entity_poly.entity_id
_entity_poly.type
_entity_poly.pdbx_seq_one_letter_code
_entity_poly.pdbx_strand_id
1 'polypeptide(L)'
;NGTTNLLKTAQACDAARGIITSTSSTAVSTYSPAAHRAIIAMRTATSHRPFNAVNDKYYKMEVELLRPGTIIPSASTVSRDVNLLYVELSKNIKSYFTVRTSLSVLWVC
;
A
#
# COMPACT_ATOMS: atom_id res chain seq x y z
N ASN A 1 -7.33 -38.96 10.15
CA ASN A 1 -6.72 -37.95 9.27
C ASN A 1 -7.70 -37.68 8.13
N GLY A 2 -8.57 -36.66 8.24
CA GLY A 2 -9.76 -36.49 7.39
C GLY A 2 -9.99 -35.07 6.86
N THR A 3 -9.01 -34.18 7.01
CA THR A 3 -9.11 -32.75 6.63
C THR A 3 -8.56 -32.46 5.23
N THR A 4 -8.03 -33.47 4.54
CA THR A 4 -7.39 -33.35 3.22
C THR A 4 -8.34 -32.87 2.12
N ASN A 5 -9.62 -33.24 2.18
CA ASN A 5 -10.60 -32.79 1.19
C ASN A 5 -10.95 -31.31 1.37
N LEU A 6 -11.09 -30.84 2.61
CA LEU A 6 -11.36 -29.43 2.90
C LEU A 6 -10.19 -28.53 2.45
N LEU A 7 -8.95 -28.98 2.68
CA LEU A 7 -7.76 -28.26 2.25
C LEU A 7 -7.68 -28.13 0.71
N LYS A 8 -7.98 -29.22 -0.02
CA LYS A 8 -7.99 -29.21 -1.49
C LYS A 8 -9.04 -28.26 -2.05
N THR A 9 -10.24 -28.23 -1.46
CA THR A 9 -11.31 -27.33 -1.90
C THR A 9 -10.95 -25.87 -1.65
N ALA A 10 -10.34 -25.56 -0.49
CA ALA A 10 -9.87 -24.21 -0.19
C ALA A 10 -8.80 -23.75 -1.19
N GLN A 11 -7.79 -24.60 -1.46
CA GLN A 11 -6.72 -24.30 -2.41
C GLN A 11 -7.22 -24.12 -3.85
N ALA A 12 -8.20 -24.93 -4.28
CA ALA A 12 -8.82 -24.78 -5.58
C ALA A 12 -9.59 -23.46 -5.71
N CYS A 13 -10.26 -23.03 -4.63
CA CYS A 13 -10.95 -21.75 -4.57
C CYS A 13 -9.96 -20.58 -4.65
N ASP A 14 -8.85 -20.65 -3.94
CA ASP A 14 -7.80 -19.63 -3.98
C ASP A 14 -7.19 -19.51 -5.39
N ALA A 15 -6.94 -20.63 -6.06
CA ALA A 15 -6.46 -20.66 -7.44
C ALA A 15 -7.48 -20.03 -8.42
N ALA A 16 -8.77 -20.35 -8.29
CA ALA A 16 -9.83 -19.79 -9.12
C ALA A 16 -9.99 -18.26 -8.92
N ARG A 17 -9.66 -17.76 -7.72
CA ARG A 17 -9.67 -16.33 -7.40
C ARG A 17 -8.39 -15.61 -7.83
N GLY A 18 -7.43 -16.31 -8.44
CA GLY A 18 -6.14 -15.75 -8.82
C GLY A 18 -5.28 -15.35 -7.62
N ILE A 19 -5.54 -15.93 -6.44
CA ILE A 19 -4.67 -15.75 -5.29
C ILE A 19 -3.42 -16.58 -5.58
N ILE A 20 -2.38 -15.89 -6.05
CA ILE A 20 -1.03 -16.46 -6.06
C ILE A 20 -0.71 -16.71 -4.60
N THR A 21 -0.69 -17.99 -4.19
CA THR A 21 -0.04 -18.41 -2.96
C THR A 21 1.41 -18.00 -3.12
N SER A 22 1.69 -16.77 -2.72
CA SER A 22 3.01 -16.20 -2.77
C SER A 22 3.77 -16.97 -1.72
N THR A 23 4.40 -18.07 -2.13
CA THR A 23 5.56 -18.58 -1.43
C THR A 23 6.43 -17.36 -1.27
N SER A 24 6.45 -16.81 -0.06
CA SER A 24 7.17 -15.61 0.28
C SER A 24 8.64 -15.94 0.15
N SER A 25 9.15 -15.92 -1.09
CA SER A 25 10.55 -15.65 -1.32
C SER A 25 10.76 -14.34 -0.61
N THR A 26 11.44 -14.41 0.54
CA THR A 26 11.85 -13.28 1.34
C THR A 26 12.81 -12.48 0.49
N ALA A 27 12.29 -11.75 -0.49
CA ALA A 27 13.02 -10.72 -1.18
C ALA A 27 13.22 -9.67 -0.08
N VAL A 28 14.37 -9.74 0.57
CA VAL A 28 14.82 -8.68 1.47
C VAL A 28 14.78 -7.43 0.62
N SER A 29 13.71 -6.64 0.79
CA SER A 29 13.51 -5.41 0.04
C SER A 29 14.74 -4.56 0.31
N THR A 30 15.58 -4.39 -0.71
CA THR A 30 16.76 -3.55 -0.58
C THR A 30 16.27 -2.15 -0.30
N TYR A 31 16.72 -1.55 0.80
CA TYR A 31 16.31 -0.21 1.19
C TYR A 31 16.50 0.74 0.00
N SER A 32 15.47 1.53 -0.28
CA SER A 32 15.61 2.73 -1.10
C SER A 32 14.97 3.93 -0.39
N PRO A 33 15.55 5.15 -0.51
CA PRO A 33 14.96 6.34 0.08
C PRO A 33 13.55 6.63 -0.43
N ALA A 34 13.28 6.32 -1.70
CA ALA A 34 11.97 6.48 -2.31
C ALA A 34 10.92 5.52 -1.68
N ALA A 35 11.26 4.24 -1.51
CA ALA A 35 10.36 3.28 -0.85
C ALA A 35 10.12 3.66 0.62
N HIS A 36 11.16 4.09 1.33
CA HIS A 36 11.03 4.57 2.71
C HIS A 36 10.05 5.75 2.81
N ARG A 37 10.19 6.76 1.93
CA ARG A 37 9.26 7.89 1.85
C ARG A 37 7.83 7.47 1.51
N ALA A 38 7.67 6.56 0.56
CA ALA A 38 6.35 6.04 0.19
C ALA A 38 5.65 5.36 1.39
N ILE A 39 6.38 4.54 2.15
CA ILE A 39 5.84 3.89 3.37
C ILE A 39 5.43 4.93 4.41
N ILE A 40 6.23 5.97 4.63
CA ILE A 40 5.89 7.07 5.56
C ILE A 40 4.62 7.78 5.09
N ALA A 41 4.54 8.17 3.82
CA ALA A 41 3.39 8.86 3.26
C ALA A 41 2.11 8.01 3.38
N MET A 42 2.19 6.71 3.08
CA MET A 42 1.08 5.77 3.25
C MET A 42 0.67 5.62 4.72
N ARG A 43 1.63 5.54 5.65
CA ARG A 43 1.36 5.48 7.09
C ARG A 43 0.64 6.75 7.57
N THR A 44 1.05 7.91 7.09
CA THR A 44 0.38 9.19 7.36
C THR A 44 -1.06 9.20 6.83
N ALA A 45 -1.24 8.83 5.55
CA ALA A 45 -2.55 8.85 4.89
C ALA A 45 -3.55 7.87 5.51
N THR A 46 -3.11 6.64 5.81
CA THR A 46 -3.99 5.57 6.32
C THR A 46 -4.33 5.70 7.80
N SER A 47 -3.41 6.21 8.61
CA SER A 47 -3.60 6.31 10.07
C SER A 47 -3.92 7.73 10.54
N HIS A 48 -4.21 8.65 9.62
CA HIS A 48 -4.48 10.07 9.93
C HIS A 48 -3.40 10.72 10.81
N ARG A 49 -2.13 10.35 10.61
CA ARG A 49 -1.02 10.89 11.42
C ARG A 49 -0.61 12.26 10.90
N PRO A 50 -0.24 13.21 11.78
CA PRO A 50 0.30 14.49 11.34
C PRO A 50 1.63 14.30 10.61
N PHE A 51 1.92 15.13 9.62
CA PHE A 51 3.21 15.07 8.88
C PHE A 51 4.42 15.26 9.81
N ASN A 52 4.24 15.99 10.91
CA ASN A 52 5.27 16.21 11.91
C ASN A 52 5.63 14.94 12.73
N ALA A 53 4.92 13.83 12.54
CA ALA A 53 5.23 12.56 13.18
C ALA A 53 6.66 12.05 12.85
N VAL A 54 7.24 12.47 11.72
CA VAL A 54 8.64 12.16 11.37
C VAL A 54 9.67 12.84 12.30
N ASN A 55 9.24 13.88 13.02
CA ASN A 55 10.07 14.57 14.00
C ASN A 55 9.96 13.99 15.41
N ASP A 56 9.07 13.02 15.63
CA ASP A 56 8.92 12.36 16.92
C ASP A 56 10.22 11.67 17.36
N LYS A 57 10.54 11.79 18.65
CA LYS A 57 11.78 11.25 19.22
C LYS A 57 11.84 9.73 19.05
N TYR A 58 10.76 9.02 19.34
CA TYR A 58 10.73 7.57 19.32
C TYR A 58 10.71 7.03 17.89
N TYR A 59 10.06 7.74 16.96
CA TYR A 59 10.18 7.42 15.55
C TYR A 59 11.62 7.53 15.03
N LYS A 60 12.37 8.57 15.40
CA LYS A 60 13.79 8.69 15.05
C LYS A 60 14.64 7.57 15.65
N MET A 61 14.38 7.22 16.92
CA MET A 61 15.05 6.09 17.58
C MET A 61 14.74 4.76 16.90
N GLU A 62 13.50 4.52 16.48
CA GLU A 62 13.10 3.31 15.73
C GLU A 62 13.88 3.19 14.41
N VAL A 63 13.94 4.28 13.63
CA VAL A 63 14.65 4.31 12.34
C VAL A 63 16.14 4.07 12.54
N GLU A 64 16.76 4.69 13.53
CA GLU A 64 18.19 4.52 13.83
C GLU A 64 18.50 3.09 14.32
N LEU A 65 17.62 2.49 15.13
CA LEU A 65 17.77 1.13 15.64
C LEU A 65 17.69 0.09 14.51
N LEU A 66 16.77 0.29 13.55
CA LEU A 66 16.56 -0.65 12.45
C LEU A 66 17.61 -0.47 11.34
N ARG A 67 18.02 0.77 11.07
CA ARG A 67 19.01 1.10 10.04
C ARG A 67 19.73 2.42 10.32
N PRO A 68 20.89 2.35 11.00
CA PRO A 68 21.67 3.53 11.38
C PRO A 68 22.00 4.44 10.19
N GLY A 69 21.95 5.76 10.42
CA GLY A 69 22.28 6.77 9.40
C GLY A 69 21.22 6.93 8.32
N THR A 70 20.01 6.40 8.51
CA THR A 70 18.90 6.60 7.58
C THR A 70 18.41 8.06 7.62
N ILE A 71 18.39 8.72 6.47
CA ILE A 71 17.91 10.11 6.34
C ILE A 71 16.38 10.11 6.39
N ILE A 72 15.84 10.70 7.45
CA ILE A 72 14.40 10.88 7.63
C ILE A 72 13.94 12.11 6.83
N PRO A 73 12.87 12.01 6.02
CA PRO A 73 12.37 13.15 5.26
C PRO A 73 11.79 14.24 6.16
N SER A 74 11.78 15.48 5.69
CA SER A 74 11.12 16.57 6.41
C SER A 74 9.59 16.41 6.38
N ALA A 75 8.89 17.00 7.35
CA ALA A 75 7.42 17.02 7.36
C ALA A 75 6.83 17.61 6.07
N SER A 76 7.48 18.63 5.49
CA SER A 76 7.07 19.23 4.21
C SER A 76 7.20 18.25 3.03
N THR A 77 8.24 17.41 3.05
CA THR A 77 8.45 16.34 2.06
C THR A 77 7.34 15.30 2.16
N VAL A 78 6.98 14.87 3.37
CA VAL A 78 5.88 13.92 3.58
C VAL A 78 4.55 14.49 3.10
N SER A 79 4.26 15.76 3.41
CA SER A 79 3.05 16.43 2.93
C SER A 79 2.97 16.45 1.40
N ARG A 80 4.08 16.78 0.73
CA ARG A 80 4.17 16.75 -0.74
C ARG A 80 3.95 15.35 -1.29
N ASP A 81 4.54 14.33 -0.68
CA ASP A 81 4.42 12.93 -1.10
C ASP A 81 2.98 12.43 -0.97
N VAL A 82 2.31 12.74 0.14
CA VAL A 82 0.89 12.41 0.34
C VAL A 82 0.02 13.09 -0.70
N ASN A 83 0.26 14.38 -1.00
CA ASN A 83 -0.48 15.10 -2.02
C ASN A 83 -0.28 14.47 -3.42
N LEU A 84 0.96 14.10 -3.77
CA LEU A 84 1.26 13.41 -5.03
C LEU A 84 0.53 12.07 -5.13
N LEU A 85 0.57 11.27 -4.05
CA LEU A 85 -0.17 10.01 -3.99
C LEU A 85 -1.67 10.23 -4.22
N TYR A 86 -2.26 11.23 -3.56
CA TYR A 86 -3.67 11.55 -3.74
C TYR A 86 -4.00 11.93 -5.19
N VAL A 87 -3.23 12.84 -5.79
CA VAL A 87 -3.43 13.29 -7.18
C VAL A 87 -3.36 12.11 -8.15
N GLU A 88 -2.35 11.26 -8.05
CA GLU A 88 -2.18 10.13 -8.96
C GLU A 88 -3.24 9.04 -8.74
N LEU A 89 -3.52 8.66 -7.49
CA LEU A 89 -4.57 7.66 -7.21
C LEU A 89 -5.95 8.16 -7.62
N SER A 90 -6.23 9.46 -7.48
CA SER A 90 -7.52 10.02 -7.88
C SER A 90 -7.82 9.83 -9.36
N LYS A 91 -6.79 9.78 -10.23
CA LYS A 91 -6.97 9.49 -11.67
C LYS A 91 -7.50 8.07 -11.90
N ASN A 92 -6.95 7.10 -11.17
CA ASN A 92 -7.41 5.70 -11.24
C ASN A 92 -8.84 5.57 -10.73
N ILE A 93 -9.17 6.23 -9.60
CA ILE A 93 -10.52 6.24 -9.04
C ILE A 93 -11.51 6.87 -10.03
N LYS A 94 -11.16 8.02 -10.62
CA LYS A 94 -11.99 8.66 -11.65
C LYS A 94 -12.24 7.74 -12.84
N SER A 95 -11.18 7.12 -13.38
CA SER A 95 -11.31 6.15 -14.49
C SER A 95 -12.25 5.00 -14.15
N TYR A 96 -12.18 4.48 -12.92
CA TYR A 96 -13.06 3.42 -12.45
C TYR A 96 -14.54 3.83 -12.47
N PHE A 97 -14.84 5.04 -12.02
CA PHE A 97 -16.21 5.56 -12.02
C PHE A 97 -16.71 5.92 -13.42
N THR A 98 -15.85 6.39 -14.32
CA THR A 98 -16.21 6.69 -15.72
C THR A 98 -16.62 5.44 -16.51
N VAL A 99 -15.93 4.31 -16.32
CA VAL A 99 -16.26 3.04 -17.03
C VAL A 99 -17.63 2.50 -16.61
N ARG A 100 -18.02 2.66 -15.34
CA ARG A 100 -19.33 2.21 -14.87
C ARG A 100 -20.49 3.05 -15.38
N THR A 101 -20.29 4.34 -15.65
CA THR A 101 -21.36 5.21 -16.17
C THR A 101 -21.71 4.87 -17.62
N SER A 102 -20.76 4.33 -18.39
CA SER A 102 -21.00 3.94 -19.79
C SER A 102 -21.79 2.63 -19.95
N LEU A 103 -21.87 1.78 -18.92
CA LEU A 103 -22.68 0.55 -18.92
C LEU A 103 -24.16 0.80 -18.58
N SER A 104 -24.52 2.01 -18.15
CA SER A 104 -25.91 2.39 -17.81
C SER A 104 -26.68 2.99 -18.99
N VAL A 105 -26.02 3.27 -20.13
CA VAL A 105 -26.65 3.90 -21.31
C VAL A 105 -27.17 2.85 -22.32
N LEU A 106 -26.96 1.55 -22.07
CA LEU A 106 -27.39 0.46 -22.95
C LEU A 106 -28.73 -0.22 -22.56
N TRP A 107 -29.46 0.34 -21.58
CA TRP A 107 -30.79 -0.15 -21.16
C TRP A 107 -31.86 0.95 -21.18
N VAL A 108 -31.77 1.88 -22.12
CA VAL A 108 -32.89 2.77 -22.50
C VAL A 108 -32.95 2.84 -24.02
N CYS A 109 -33.47 1.78 -24.63
CA CYS A 109 -34.16 1.74 -25.92
C CYS A 109 -35.12 0.56 -25.88
#